data_AF-A0A285Z500-F1
#
_entry.id   AF-A0A285Z500-F1
#
_cell.length_a   1.000
_cell.length_b   1.000
_cell.length_c   1.000
_cell.angle_alpha   90.00
_cell.angle_beta   90.00
_cell.angle_gamma   90.00
#
_symmetry.space_group_name_H-M   'P 1'
#
loop_
_entity.id
_entity.type
_entity.pdbx_description
1 polymer ?
#
loop_
_entity_poly.entity_id
_entity_poly.type
_entity_poly.pdbx_seq_one_letter_code
_entity_poly.pdbx_strand_id
1 'polypeptide(L)' 'MLIELCKRTRLAVNPDDVSSVFLVSSNGYRELEVKMRTGDAYRVRHQPECLDGDDIYQVHKQLMEAQ' A
#
# COMPACT_ATOMS: atom_id res chain seq x y z
N MET A 1 9.33 -5.81 -10.64
CA MET A 1 9.49 -6.11 -9.19
C MET A 1 8.10 -6.09 -8.57
N LEU A 2 7.79 -6.96 -7.60
CA LEU A 2 6.50 -6.88 -6.89
C LEU A 2 6.72 -6.27 -5.50
N ILE A 3 5.83 -5.36 -5.11
CA ILE A 3 5.82 -4.75 -3.77
C ILE A 3 4.61 -5.28 -3.01
N GLU A 4 4.86 -5.96 -1.89
CA GLU A 4 3.80 -6.45 -1.00
C GLU A 4 3.17 -5.26 -0.28
N LEU A 5 1.87 -5.07 -0.49
CA LEU A 5 1.08 -4.03 0.16
C LEU A 5 0.54 -4.49 1.51
N CYS A 6 0.11 -5.77 1.60
CA CYS A 6 -0.47 -6.32 2.82
C CYS A 6 0.02 -7.74 3.10
N LYS A 7 0.72 -7.92 4.22
CA LYS A 7 1.25 -9.22 4.66
C LYS A 7 0.14 -10.24 4.93
N ARG A 8 -0.95 -9.82 5.58
CA ARG A 8 -2.05 -10.70 5.98
C ARG A 8 -2.72 -11.39 4.78
N THR A 9 -2.93 -10.66 3.69
CA THR A 9 -3.59 -11.17 2.47
C THR A 9 -2.61 -11.58 1.39
N ARG A 10 -1.30 -11.35 1.58
CA ARG A 10 -0.27 -11.50 0.55
C ARG A 10 -0.56 -10.66 -0.70
N LEU A 11 -1.28 -9.55 -0.53
CA LEU A 11 -1.57 -8.64 -1.63
C LEU A 11 -0.26 -7.94 -2.01
N ALA A 12 0.14 -8.10 -3.27
CA ALA A 12 1.28 -7.41 -3.85
C ALA A 12 0.88 -6.78 -5.18
N VAL A 13 1.54 -5.69 -5.53
CA VAL A 13 1.32 -4.95 -6.78
C VAL A 13 2.61 -4.79 -7.56
N ASN A 14 2.48 -4.68 -8.87
CA ASN A 14 3.55 -4.26 -9.76
C ASN A 14 3.58 -2.72 -9.81
N PRO A 15 4.68 -2.05 -9.46
CA PRO A 15 4.78 -0.59 -9.46
C PRO A 15 4.51 0.05 -10.83
N ASP A 16 4.85 -0.62 -11.92
CA ASP A 16 4.60 -0.14 -13.28
C ASP A 16 3.09 0.01 -13.57
N ASP A 17 2.29 -0.83 -12.91
CA ASP A 17 0.83 -0.85 -13.03
C ASP A 17 0.13 0.09 -12.04
N VAL A 18 0.89 0.79 -11.18
CA VAL A 18 0.35 1.78 -10.23
C VAL A 18 0.19 3.13 -10.94
N SER A 19 -0.99 3.74 -10.80
CA SER A 19 -1.28 5.07 -11.32
C SER A 19 -1.02 6.17 -10.29
N SER A 20 -1.32 5.92 -9.01
CA SER A 20 -1.12 6.88 -7.93
C SER A 20 -1.13 6.21 -6.56
N VAL A 21 -0.44 6.83 -5.60
CA VAL A 21 -0.32 6.36 -4.22
C VAL A 21 -0.61 7.53 -3.29
N PHE A 22 -1.45 7.32 -2.28
CA PHE A 22 -1.83 8.34 -1.31
C PHE A 22 -1.76 7.80 0.12
N LEU A 23 -1.26 8.62 1.05
CA LEU A 23 -1.44 8.39 2.48
C LEU A 23 -2.68 9.17 2.93
N VAL A 24 -3.69 8.44 3.41
CA VAL A 24 -4.98 9.02 3.81
C VAL A 24 -5.26 8.73 5.27
N SER A 25 -6.06 9.60 5.90
CA SER A 25 -6.62 9.36 7.24
C SER A 25 -8.11 9.08 7.10
N SER A 26 -8.55 7.92 7.57
CA SER A 26 -9.92 7.43 7.41
C SER A 26 -10.38 6.75 8.71
N ASN A 27 -11.51 7.18 9.27
CA ASN A 27 -12.08 6.65 10.51
C ASN A 27 -11.10 6.56 11.69
N GLY A 28 -10.20 7.54 11.81
CA GLY A 28 -9.18 7.58 12.87
C GLY A 28 -7.93 6.73 12.61
N TYR A 29 -7.88 5.99 11.50
CA TYR A 29 -6.73 5.20 11.07
C TYR A 29 -5.96 5.90 9.96
N ARG A 30 -4.66 5.64 9.89
CA ARG A 30 -3.84 5.99 8.71
C ARG A 30 -3.86 4.82 7.73
N GLU A 31 -4.08 5.11 6.47
CA GLU A 31 -4.19 4.10 5.41
C GLU A 31 -3.35 4.50 4.19
N LEU A 32 -2.81 3.51 3.48
CA LEU A 32 -2.24 3.65 2.14
C LEU A 32 -3.32 3.33 1.12
N GLU A 33 -3.63 4.26 0.24
CA GLU A 33 -4.44 4.02 -0.94
C GLU A 33 -3.54 3.91 -2.17
N VAL A 34 -3.59 2.76 -2.85
CA VAL A 34 -2.87 2.49 -4.09
C VAL A 34 -3.89 2.34 -5.21
N LYS A 35 -3.82 3.20 -6.21
CA LYS A 35 -4.66 3.10 -7.41
C LYS A 35 -3.87 2.48 -8.54
N MET A 36 -4.45 1.48 -9.18
CA MET A 36 -3.89 0.79 -10.34
C MET A 36 -4.29 1.53 -11.63
N ARG A 37 -3.54 1.32 -12.71
CA ARG A 37 -3.87 1.81 -14.05
C ARG A 37 -5.11 1.11 -14.63
N THR A 38 -5.43 -0.08 -14.14
CA THR A 38 -6.64 -0.85 -14.51
C THR A 38 -7.93 -0.24 -13.97
N GLY A 39 -7.83 0.70 -13.01
CA GLY A 39 -8.96 1.30 -12.31
C GLY A 39 -9.21 0.70 -10.92
N ASP A 40 -8.56 -0.42 -10.59
CA ASP A 40 -8.64 -1.01 -9.24
C ASP A 40 -7.97 -0.11 -8.20
N ALA A 41 -8.47 -0.14 -6.97
CA ALA A 41 -7.87 0.56 -5.85
C ALA A 41 -7.78 -0.34 -4.62
N TYR A 42 -6.62 -0.32 -3.97
CA TYR A 42 -6.34 -1.07 -2.76
C TYR A 42 -6.11 -0.12 -1.59
N ARG A 43 -6.61 -0.50 -0.42
CA ARG A 43 -6.39 0.22 0.83
C ARG A 43 -5.79 -0.69 1.87
N VAL A 44 -4.71 -0.23 2.50
CA VAL A 44 -4.02 -0.95 3.57
C VAL A 44 -3.90 -0.04 4.79
N ARG A 45 -4.24 -0.56 5.97
CA ARG A 45 -4.13 0.20 7.23
C ARG A 45 -2.71 0.15 7.77
N HIS A 46 -2.26 1.25 8.34
CA HIS A 46 -1.05 1.29 9.16
C HIS A 46 -1.31 0.57 10.48
N GLN A 47 -0.73 -0.62 10.63
CA GLN A 47 -0.83 -1.42 11.86
C GLN A 47 0.49 -2.14 12.15
N PRO A 48 1.66 -1.47 12.14
CA PRO A 48 2.96 -2.14 12.31
C PRO A 48 3.10 -2.88 13.66
N GLU A 49 2.25 -2.56 14.64
CA GLU A 49 2.19 -3.22 15.94
C GLU A 49 1.57 -4.63 15.88
N CYS A 50 0.88 -5.00 14.80
CA CYS A 50 0.33 -6.33 14.60
C CYS A 50 1.35 -7.27 13.96
N LEU A 51 1.33 -8.56 14.33
CA LEU A 51 2.25 -9.59 13.81
C LEU A 51 2.23 -9.68 12.27
N ASP A 52 1.04 -9.50 11.68
CA ASP A 52 0.75 -9.51 10.24
C ASP A 52 0.44 -8.12 9.70
N GLY A 53 0.80 -7.07 10.45
CA GLY A 53 0.51 -5.70 10.10
C GLY A 53 1.57 -5.02 9.23
N ASP A 54 1.14 -3.96 8.57
CA ASP A 54 1.89 -3.30 7.52
C ASP A 54 2.34 -1.90 7.96
N ASP A 55 3.63 -1.62 7.72
CA ASP A 55 4.15 -0.26 7.78
C ASP A 55 3.93 0.43 6.42
N ILE A 56 2.79 1.11 6.32
CA ILE A 56 2.42 1.83 5.10
C ILE A 56 3.44 2.89 4.66
N TYR A 57 4.29 3.40 5.57
CA TYR A 57 5.32 4.38 5.20
C TYR A 57 6.47 3.71 4.46
N GLN A 58 6.88 2.53 4.92
CA GLN A 58 7.86 1.73 4.23
C GLN A 58 7.35 1.30 2.85
N VAL A 59 6.11 0.82 2.77
CA VAL A 59 5.49 0.41 1.50
C VAL A 59 5.36 1.60 0.54
N HIS A 60 4.89 2.76 1.02
CA HIS A 60 4.84 3.98 0.24
C HIS A 60 6.22 4.36 -0.32
N LYS A 61 7.26 4.34 0.53
CA LYS A 61 8.63 4.65 0.10
C LYS A 61 9.10 3.69 -1.00
N GLN A 62 8.88 2.39 -0.84
CA GLN A 62 9.25 1.39 -1.84
C GLN A 62 8.54 1.62 -3.18
N LEU A 63 7.25 1.99 -3.16
CA LEU A 63 6.50 2.31 -4.37
C LEU A 63 7.05 3.57 -5.06
N MET A 64 7.38 4.60 -4.30
CA MET A 64 7.95 5.84 -4.85
C MET A 64 9.37 5.65 -5.40
N GLU A 65 10.17 4.76 -4.81
CA GLU A 65 11.52 4.43 -5.29
C GLU A 65 11.49 3.52 -6.54
N ALA A 66 10.36 2.87 -6.80
CA ALA A 66 10.17 1.98 -7.95
C ALA A 66 9.51 2.67 -9.16
N GLN A 67 9.21 3.97 -9.08
CA GLN A 67 8.69 4.80 -10.17
C GLN A 67 9.81 5.54 -10.90
#